data_AF-A0A6P8QX97-F1
#
_entry.id   AF-A0A6P8QX97-F1
#
_cell.length_a   1.000
_cell.length_b   1.000
_cell.length_c   1.000
_cell.angle_alpha   90.00
_cell.angle_beta   90.00
_cell.angle_gamma   90.00
#
_symmetry.space_group_name_H-M   'P 1'
#
loop_
_entity.id
_entity.type
_entity.pdbx_description
1 polymer ?
#
loop_
_entity_poly.entity_id
_entity_poly.type
_entity_poly.pdbx_seq_one_letter_code
_entity_poly.pdbx_strand_id
1 'polypeptide(L)'
;MSRSQYSQQPIQPQWVASNKGNKSPAAEIGSQLHKKILDELTEENRKIIQEAEAAVHAQAEREKRKAVKEAIKTVKKEQKVVIQDLEKERDNVIQEAIHQAEVKMGQDMETELKKAQEAAELHMDEEIQNVLKACYEEKMEAVAHEKHRQKIIAQRAQVLLKREFVQQQKRFQAFSAKKHQKSLQKVKEIAENDVKVAITKAQKAEQEKAQALIKEVKKVQKQELEAVKEIVLQMKKNQQDDVELLESMENSKVELEEEIEEIRAAFQRYINVTLPMLSPGQADFLLPLRKKYMKEVEEGIVESPFISKRNIS
;
A
#
# COMPACT_ATOMS: atom_id res chain seq x y z
N MET A 1 2.67 -133.59 -24.58
CA MET A 1 3.10 -134.33 -23.36
C MET A 1 2.12 -135.47 -23.13
N SER A 2 2.58 -136.66 -22.70
CA SER A 2 1.84 -137.83 -22.14
C SER A 2 0.51 -138.26 -22.81
N ARG A 3 0.30 -139.44 -23.43
CA ARG A 3 0.72 -140.84 -23.20
C ARG A 3 0.29 -141.47 -21.85
N SER A 4 -0.77 -142.29 -21.88
CA SER A 4 -1.04 -143.56 -21.14
C SER A 4 -2.46 -144.04 -21.55
N GLN A 5 -2.78 -145.25 -22.05
CA GLN A 5 -2.55 -146.63 -21.56
C GLN A 5 -3.15 -146.84 -20.15
N TYR A 6 -3.90 -147.88 -19.80
CA TYR A 6 -4.11 -149.23 -20.39
C TYR A 6 -5.59 -149.39 -20.88
N SER A 7 -6.15 -150.55 -21.28
CA SER A 7 -5.75 -151.97 -21.21
C SER A 7 -6.16 -152.78 -22.48
N GLN A 8 -6.53 -154.06 -22.34
CA GLN A 8 -6.90 -155.03 -23.38
C GLN A 8 -7.84 -156.10 -22.80
N GLN A 9 -8.65 -156.75 -23.64
CA GLN A 9 -8.80 -158.23 -23.68
C GLN A 9 -9.34 -158.67 -25.05
N PRO A 10 -8.62 -159.54 -25.80
CA PRO A 10 -9.15 -160.27 -26.95
C PRO A 10 -9.36 -161.77 -26.61
N ILE A 11 -10.40 -162.41 -27.19
CA ILE A 11 -10.59 -163.87 -27.12
C ILE A 11 -10.66 -164.43 -28.55
N GLN A 12 -9.98 -165.56 -28.76
CA GLN A 12 -9.66 -166.15 -30.07
C GLN A 12 -10.80 -167.00 -30.67
N PRO A 13 -10.78 -167.27 -32.00
CA PRO A 13 -11.52 -168.35 -32.61
C PRO A 13 -10.78 -169.70 -32.48
N GLN A 14 -11.51 -170.80 -32.30
CA GLN A 14 -10.99 -172.17 -32.49
C GLN A 14 -11.91 -173.00 -33.37
N TRP A 15 -11.31 -173.70 -34.34
CA TRP A 15 -11.95 -174.70 -35.19
C TRP A 15 -11.82 -176.09 -34.57
N VAL A 16 -12.90 -176.89 -34.56
CA VAL A 16 -12.81 -178.36 -34.66
C VAL A 16 -13.94 -178.87 -35.55
N ALA A 17 -13.62 -179.77 -36.48
CA ALA A 17 -14.55 -180.34 -37.44
C ALA A 17 -15.01 -181.76 -37.06
N SER A 18 -16.05 -182.22 -37.77
CA SER A 18 -16.35 -183.63 -38.04
C SER A 18 -16.90 -184.49 -36.90
N ASN A 19 -18.17 -184.89 -37.03
CA ASN A 19 -18.55 -186.28 -36.78
C ASN A 19 -19.66 -186.72 -37.76
N LYS A 20 -19.59 -187.95 -38.29
CA LYS A 20 -20.48 -188.47 -39.34
C LYS A 20 -21.34 -189.64 -38.83
N GLY A 21 -22.60 -189.67 -39.28
CA GLY A 21 -23.55 -190.78 -39.07
C GLY A 21 -24.49 -190.51 -37.88
N ASN A 22 -25.81 -190.72 -37.96
CA ASN A 22 -26.57 -191.57 -38.90
C ASN A 22 -28.00 -191.03 -39.11
N LYS A 23 -28.50 -191.04 -40.36
CA LYS A 23 -29.92 -191.12 -40.82
C LYS A 23 -31.05 -190.42 -40.02
N SER A 24 -31.68 -189.39 -40.62
CA SER A 24 -33.15 -189.32 -40.83
C SER A 24 -33.54 -188.11 -41.72
N PRO A 25 -34.39 -188.26 -42.76
CA PRO A 25 -34.69 -187.19 -43.74
C PRO A 25 -35.85 -186.27 -43.29
N ALA A 26 -35.78 -185.71 -42.08
CA ALA A 26 -36.85 -184.86 -41.51
C ALA A 26 -36.37 -183.46 -41.04
N ALA A 27 -35.06 -183.18 -41.06
CA ALA A 27 -34.49 -181.97 -40.44
C ALA A 27 -34.34 -180.75 -41.38
N GLU A 28 -34.42 -180.95 -42.69
CA GLU A 28 -33.94 -179.97 -43.69
C GLU A 28 -34.92 -178.80 -43.93
N ILE A 29 -36.23 -179.03 -43.73
CA ILE A 29 -37.27 -177.99 -43.87
C ILE A 29 -37.25 -177.00 -42.68
N GLY A 30 -36.92 -177.47 -41.47
CA GLY A 30 -36.88 -176.62 -40.27
C GLY A 30 -35.78 -175.56 -40.30
N SER A 31 -34.62 -175.88 -40.89
CA SER A 31 -33.47 -174.96 -40.96
C SER A 31 -33.72 -173.77 -41.90
N GLN A 32 -34.42 -173.99 -43.02
CA GLN A 32 -34.76 -172.92 -43.97
C GLN A 32 -35.80 -171.94 -43.39
N LEU A 33 -36.76 -172.43 -42.60
CA LEU A 33 -37.73 -171.57 -41.92
C LEU A 33 -37.06 -170.68 -40.86
N HIS A 34 -36.15 -171.27 -40.07
CA HIS A 34 -35.44 -170.55 -39.02
C HIS A 34 -34.54 -169.43 -39.57
N LYS A 35 -33.92 -169.64 -40.75
CA LYS A 35 -33.12 -168.61 -41.41
C LYS A 35 -33.96 -167.41 -41.87
N LYS A 36 -35.14 -167.63 -42.46
CA LYS A 36 -36.07 -166.52 -42.81
C LYS A 36 -36.52 -165.71 -41.61
N ILE A 37 -36.87 -166.39 -40.51
CA ILE A 37 -37.28 -165.75 -39.26
C ILE A 37 -36.13 -164.90 -38.69
N LEU A 38 -34.88 -165.38 -38.76
CA LEU A 38 -33.69 -164.62 -38.38
C LEU A 38 -33.48 -163.39 -39.27
N ASP A 39 -33.58 -163.54 -40.60
CA ASP A 39 -33.38 -162.43 -41.54
C ASP A 39 -34.46 -161.32 -41.33
N GLU A 40 -35.73 -161.69 -41.15
CA GLU A 40 -36.82 -160.76 -40.80
C GLU A 40 -36.57 -160.05 -39.46
N LEU A 41 -36.18 -160.81 -38.41
CA LEU A 41 -35.79 -160.24 -37.12
C LEU A 41 -34.59 -159.29 -37.23
N THR A 42 -33.60 -159.57 -38.08
CA THR A 42 -32.46 -158.66 -38.26
C THR A 42 -32.85 -157.35 -38.93
N GLU A 43 -33.77 -157.37 -39.90
CA GLU A 43 -34.17 -156.15 -40.61
C GLU A 43 -35.25 -155.35 -39.85
N GLU A 44 -36.08 -156.01 -39.02
CA GLU A 44 -36.86 -155.31 -37.98
C GLU A 44 -35.97 -154.67 -36.92
N ASN A 45 -34.97 -155.40 -36.38
CA ASN A 45 -34.00 -154.80 -35.45
C ASN A 45 -33.25 -153.64 -36.08
N ARG A 46 -32.87 -153.74 -37.36
CA ARG A 46 -32.22 -152.64 -38.10
C ARG A 46 -33.13 -151.42 -38.25
N LYS A 47 -34.41 -151.61 -38.56
CA LYS A 47 -35.40 -150.51 -38.61
C LYS A 47 -35.59 -149.88 -37.24
N ILE A 48 -35.73 -150.68 -36.18
CA ILE A 48 -35.85 -150.21 -34.80
C ILE A 48 -34.60 -149.42 -34.38
N ILE A 49 -33.40 -149.87 -34.76
CA ILE A 49 -32.15 -149.14 -34.54
C ILE A 49 -32.15 -147.81 -35.32
N GLN A 50 -32.55 -147.80 -36.60
CA GLN A 50 -32.62 -146.56 -37.39
C GLN A 50 -33.67 -145.57 -36.87
N GLU A 51 -34.82 -146.06 -36.40
CA GLU A 51 -35.84 -145.23 -35.74
C GLU A 51 -35.35 -144.69 -34.40
N ALA A 52 -34.63 -145.49 -33.61
CA ALA A 52 -33.99 -145.05 -32.38
C ALA A 52 -32.86 -144.04 -32.62
N GLU A 53 -32.01 -144.25 -33.62
CA GLU A 53 -30.96 -143.30 -34.06
C GLU A 53 -31.58 -141.99 -34.55
N ALA A 54 -32.65 -142.05 -35.35
CA ALA A 54 -33.38 -140.87 -35.81
C ALA A 54 -34.07 -140.14 -34.65
N ALA A 55 -34.64 -140.86 -33.67
CA ALA A 55 -35.24 -140.29 -32.48
C ALA A 55 -34.20 -139.63 -31.56
N VAL A 56 -33.05 -140.28 -31.34
CA VAL A 56 -31.91 -139.72 -30.60
C VAL A 56 -31.35 -138.48 -31.31
N HIS A 57 -31.18 -138.51 -32.63
CA HIS A 57 -30.75 -137.35 -33.40
C HIS A 57 -31.77 -136.20 -33.37
N ALA A 58 -33.08 -136.51 -33.44
CA ALA A 58 -34.14 -135.52 -33.32
C ALA A 58 -34.20 -134.92 -31.90
N GLN A 59 -33.93 -135.71 -30.86
CA GLN A 59 -33.82 -135.23 -29.49
C GLN A 59 -32.56 -134.36 -29.30
N ALA A 60 -31.40 -134.79 -29.79
CA ALA A 60 -30.17 -134.01 -29.76
C ALA A 60 -30.33 -132.66 -30.49
N GLU A 61 -30.99 -132.62 -31.65
CA GLU A 61 -31.34 -131.37 -32.34
C GLU A 61 -32.34 -130.51 -31.54
N ARG A 62 -33.33 -131.10 -30.86
CA ARG A 62 -34.24 -130.35 -29.96
C ARG A 62 -33.49 -129.76 -28.76
N GLU A 63 -32.58 -130.51 -28.15
CA GLU A 63 -31.78 -130.07 -27.00
C GLU A 63 -30.76 -129.01 -27.39
N LYS A 64 -30.04 -129.20 -28.50
CA LYS A 64 -29.18 -128.19 -29.13
C LYS A 64 -29.94 -126.91 -29.45
N ARG A 65 -31.15 -126.99 -30.02
CA ARG A 65 -32.01 -125.81 -30.27
C ARG A 65 -32.49 -125.14 -28.98
N LYS A 66 -32.73 -125.88 -27.89
CA LYS A 66 -33.02 -125.32 -26.57
C LYS A 66 -31.78 -124.61 -26.00
N ALA A 67 -30.61 -125.25 -26.01
CA ALA A 67 -29.36 -124.69 -25.53
C ALA A 67 -28.97 -123.41 -26.30
N VAL A 68 -29.07 -123.41 -27.63
CA VAL A 68 -28.86 -122.21 -28.46
C VAL A 68 -29.86 -121.10 -28.15
N LYS A 69 -31.15 -121.43 -27.94
CA LYS A 69 -32.16 -120.42 -27.53
C LYS A 69 -31.87 -119.82 -26.16
N GLU A 70 -31.46 -120.63 -25.17
CA GLU A 70 -31.07 -120.12 -23.85
C GLU A 70 -29.78 -119.30 -23.93
N ALA A 71 -28.76 -119.74 -24.68
CA ALA A 71 -27.55 -118.97 -24.91
C ALA A 71 -27.86 -117.60 -25.55
N ILE A 72 -28.72 -117.54 -26.58
CA ILE A 72 -29.18 -116.28 -27.19
C ILE A 72 -29.93 -115.40 -26.18
N LYS A 73 -30.76 -115.97 -25.29
CA LYS A 73 -31.43 -115.20 -24.24
C LYS A 73 -30.44 -114.64 -23.22
N THR A 74 -29.45 -115.43 -22.80
CA THR A 74 -28.41 -115.02 -21.84
C THR A 74 -27.56 -113.90 -22.44
N VAL A 75 -27.02 -114.09 -23.65
CA VAL A 75 -26.25 -113.06 -24.37
C VAL A 75 -27.08 -111.78 -24.57
N LYS A 76 -28.38 -111.87 -24.88
CA LYS A 76 -29.25 -110.68 -24.99
C LYS A 76 -29.48 -109.97 -23.65
N LYS A 77 -29.53 -110.70 -22.53
CA LYS A 77 -29.61 -110.11 -21.18
C LYS A 77 -28.30 -109.41 -20.83
N GLU A 78 -27.17 -110.08 -21.03
CA GLU A 78 -25.82 -109.54 -20.80
C GLU A 78 -25.58 -108.29 -21.66
N GLN A 79 -25.88 -108.36 -22.97
CA GLN A 79 -25.80 -107.22 -23.88
C GLN A 79 -26.68 -106.05 -23.40
N LYS A 80 -27.88 -106.31 -22.89
CA LYS A 80 -28.74 -105.25 -22.35
C LYS A 80 -28.12 -104.59 -21.12
N VAL A 81 -27.54 -105.37 -20.21
CA VAL A 81 -26.83 -104.82 -19.03
C VAL A 81 -25.64 -103.96 -19.46
N VAL A 82 -24.79 -104.48 -20.36
CA VAL A 82 -23.63 -103.73 -20.89
C VAL A 82 -24.06 -102.43 -21.58
N ILE A 83 -25.13 -102.43 -22.38
CA ILE A 83 -25.66 -101.19 -22.99
C ILE A 83 -26.13 -100.21 -21.91
N GLN A 84 -26.87 -100.67 -20.89
CA GLN A 84 -27.36 -99.79 -19.83
C GLN A 84 -26.24 -99.22 -18.95
N ASP A 85 -25.15 -99.96 -18.74
CA ASP A 85 -24.01 -99.47 -17.98
C ASP A 85 -23.15 -98.49 -18.81
N LEU A 86 -22.97 -98.73 -20.11
CA LEU A 86 -22.35 -97.78 -21.04
C LEU A 86 -23.18 -96.48 -21.20
N GLU A 87 -24.52 -96.58 -21.20
CA GLU A 87 -25.41 -95.40 -21.21
C GLU A 87 -25.22 -94.54 -19.96
N LYS A 88 -25.16 -95.15 -18.77
CA LYS A 88 -24.87 -94.45 -17.51
C LYS A 88 -23.47 -93.84 -17.49
N GLU A 89 -22.46 -94.59 -17.95
CA GLU A 89 -21.08 -94.10 -18.00
C GLU A 89 -20.97 -92.89 -18.92
N ARG A 90 -21.57 -92.94 -20.12
CA ARG A 90 -21.67 -91.80 -21.03
C ARG A 90 -22.38 -90.61 -20.37
N ASP A 91 -23.52 -90.83 -19.73
CA ASP A 91 -24.30 -89.75 -19.13
C ASP A 91 -23.56 -89.11 -17.94
N ASN A 92 -22.84 -89.90 -17.14
CA ASN A 92 -21.96 -89.40 -16.09
C ASN A 92 -20.83 -88.53 -16.67
N VAL A 93 -20.14 -89.00 -17.73
CA VAL A 93 -19.07 -88.24 -18.40
C VAL A 93 -19.61 -86.93 -19.00
N ILE A 94 -20.82 -86.93 -19.56
CA ILE A 94 -21.48 -85.72 -20.07
C ILE A 94 -21.79 -84.74 -18.92
N GLN A 95 -22.35 -85.22 -17.80
CA GLN A 95 -22.65 -84.36 -16.64
C GLN A 95 -21.38 -83.79 -16.02
N GLU A 96 -20.30 -84.58 -15.90
CA GLU A 96 -19.03 -84.09 -15.40
C GLU A 96 -18.39 -83.07 -16.36
N ALA A 97 -18.44 -83.30 -17.68
CA ALA A 97 -17.96 -82.35 -18.67
C ALA A 97 -18.76 -81.02 -18.66
N ILE A 98 -20.08 -81.08 -18.49
CA ILE A 98 -20.94 -79.90 -18.30
C ILE A 98 -20.52 -79.16 -17.03
N HIS A 99 -20.42 -79.85 -15.89
CA HIS A 99 -20.05 -79.22 -14.63
C HIS A 99 -18.65 -78.58 -14.67
N GLN A 100 -17.66 -79.26 -15.27
CA GLN A 100 -16.33 -78.68 -15.48
C GLN A 100 -16.34 -77.47 -16.42
N ALA A 101 -17.21 -77.44 -17.43
CA ALA A 101 -17.38 -76.29 -18.32
C ALA A 101 -18.06 -75.11 -17.62
N GLU A 102 -19.10 -75.37 -16.81
CA GLU A 102 -19.78 -74.36 -15.98
C GLU A 102 -18.83 -73.72 -14.97
N VAL A 103 -18.02 -74.54 -14.27
CA VAL A 103 -17.02 -74.04 -13.30
C VAL A 103 -15.96 -73.19 -13.99
N LYS A 104 -15.44 -73.62 -15.16
CA LYS A 104 -14.46 -72.83 -15.94
C LYS A 104 -15.07 -71.52 -16.42
N MET A 105 -16.28 -71.56 -17.01
CA MET A 105 -16.98 -70.36 -17.47
C MET A 105 -17.25 -69.38 -16.33
N GLY A 106 -17.60 -69.88 -15.13
CA GLY A 106 -17.75 -69.07 -13.93
C GLY A 106 -16.43 -68.41 -13.48
N GLN A 107 -15.33 -69.18 -13.48
CA GLN A 107 -13.99 -68.66 -13.17
C GLN A 107 -13.53 -67.60 -14.18
N ASP A 108 -13.67 -67.88 -15.48
CA ASP A 108 -13.31 -66.95 -16.56
C ASP A 108 -14.11 -65.63 -16.41
N MET A 109 -15.42 -65.72 -16.21
CA MET A 109 -16.30 -64.57 -15.96
C MET A 109 -15.91 -63.80 -14.69
N GLU A 110 -15.54 -64.48 -13.60
CA GLU A 110 -15.05 -63.81 -12.38
C GLU A 110 -13.72 -63.07 -12.64
N THR A 111 -12.81 -63.65 -13.44
CA THR A 111 -11.55 -62.97 -13.78
C THR A 111 -11.74 -61.76 -14.68
N GLU A 112 -12.62 -61.83 -15.68
CA GLU A 112 -12.94 -60.69 -16.54
C GLU A 112 -13.67 -59.58 -15.76
N LEU A 113 -14.57 -59.95 -14.83
CA LEU A 113 -15.23 -58.99 -13.95
C LEU A 113 -14.21 -58.24 -13.07
N LYS A 114 -13.23 -58.95 -12.48
CA LYS A 114 -12.15 -58.32 -11.69
C LYS A 114 -11.28 -57.39 -12.54
N LYS A 115 -10.85 -57.81 -13.73
CA LYS A 115 -10.08 -56.96 -14.66
C LYS A 115 -10.87 -55.70 -15.03
N ALA A 116 -12.18 -55.83 -15.29
CA ALA A 116 -13.04 -54.69 -15.62
C ALA A 116 -13.23 -53.74 -14.43
N GLN A 117 -13.32 -54.28 -13.20
CA GLN A 117 -13.36 -53.48 -11.97
C GLN A 117 -12.04 -52.75 -11.74
N GLU A 118 -10.90 -53.45 -11.78
CA GLU A 118 -9.56 -52.86 -11.63
C GLU A 118 -9.30 -51.76 -12.66
N ALA A 119 -9.68 -51.97 -13.93
CA ALA A 119 -9.55 -50.95 -14.98
C ALA A 119 -10.46 -49.74 -14.75
N ALA A 120 -11.68 -49.94 -14.23
CA ALA A 120 -12.59 -48.85 -13.89
C ALA A 120 -12.11 -48.05 -12.65
N GLU A 121 -11.57 -48.73 -11.64
CA GLU A 121 -10.97 -48.11 -10.45
C GLU A 121 -9.76 -47.24 -10.84
N LEU A 122 -8.83 -47.78 -11.66
CA LEU A 122 -7.68 -47.01 -12.17
C LEU A 122 -8.11 -45.77 -12.97
N HIS A 123 -9.10 -45.89 -13.84
CA HIS A 123 -9.63 -44.74 -14.58
C HIS A 123 -10.29 -43.71 -13.63
N MET A 124 -11.03 -44.15 -12.60
CA MET A 124 -11.60 -43.24 -11.62
C MET A 124 -10.52 -42.54 -10.79
N ASP A 125 -9.47 -43.24 -10.39
CA ASP A 125 -8.33 -42.64 -9.68
C ASP A 125 -7.61 -41.60 -10.54
N GLU A 126 -7.36 -41.88 -11.83
CA GLU A 126 -6.77 -40.92 -12.77
C GLU A 126 -7.64 -39.66 -12.93
N GLU A 127 -8.95 -39.82 -13.11
CA GLU A 127 -9.90 -38.69 -13.16
C GLU A 127 -9.92 -37.88 -11.85
N ILE A 128 -9.93 -38.55 -10.70
CA ILE A 128 -9.88 -37.90 -9.38
C ILE A 128 -8.57 -37.09 -9.24
N GLN A 129 -7.43 -37.64 -9.63
CA GLN A 129 -6.15 -36.92 -9.60
C GLN A 129 -6.13 -35.72 -10.55
N ASN A 130 -6.69 -35.86 -11.75
CA ASN A 130 -6.81 -34.77 -12.72
C ASN A 130 -7.69 -33.63 -12.18
N VAL A 131 -8.86 -33.95 -11.62
CA VAL A 131 -9.78 -32.97 -11.01
C VAL A 131 -9.15 -32.30 -9.77
N LEU A 132 -8.47 -33.06 -8.91
CA LEU A 132 -7.77 -32.50 -7.74
C LEU A 132 -6.66 -31.53 -8.16
N LYS A 133 -5.89 -31.86 -9.20
CA LYS A 133 -4.86 -31.00 -9.76
C LYS A 133 -5.45 -29.72 -10.35
N ALA A 134 -6.49 -29.82 -11.18
CA ALA A 134 -7.16 -28.66 -11.77
C ALA A 134 -7.75 -27.73 -10.69
N CYS A 135 -8.39 -28.29 -9.67
CA CYS A 135 -8.92 -27.53 -8.52
C CYS A 135 -7.80 -26.83 -7.72
N TYR A 136 -6.64 -27.47 -7.57
CA TYR A 136 -5.47 -26.84 -6.94
C TYR A 136 -4.92 -25.68 -7.78
N GLU A 137 -4.82 -25.85 -9.11
CA GLU A 137 -4.39 -24.81 -10.04
C GLU A 137 -5.36 -23.61 -10.03
N GLU A 138 -6.67 -23.83 -10.17
CA GLU A 138 -7.71 -22.80 -10.10
C GLU A 138 -7.67 -22.05 -8.74
N LYS A 139 -7.52 -22.77 -7.62
CA LYS A 139 -7.35 -22.17 -6.30
C LYS A 139 -6.13 -21.26 -6.23
N MET A 140 -4.99 -21.69 -6.79
CA MET A 140 -3.76 -20.90 -6.80
C MET A 140 -3.90 -19.64 -7.67
N GLU A 141 -4.56 -19.74 -8.82
CA GLU A 141 -4.89 -18.59 -9.67
C GLU A 141 -5.83 -17.61 -8.98
N ALA A 142 -6.91 -18.09 -8.35
CA ALA A 142 -7.86 -17.26 -7.61
C ALA A 142 -7.18 -16.51 -6.44
N VAL A 143 -6.32 -17.19 -5.69
CA VAL A 143 -5.51 -16.58 -4.61
C VAL A 143 -4.52 -15.55 -5.16
N ALA A 144 -3.86 -15.84 -6.29
CA ALA A 144 -2.94 -14.90 -6.94
C ALA A 144 -3.67 -13.65 -7.44
N HIS A 145 -4.84 -13.81 -8.06
CA HIS A 145 -5.70 -12.74 -8.55
C HIS A 145 -6.17 -11.83 -7.40
N GLU A 146 -6.73 -12.39 -6.33
CA GLU A 146 -7.17 -11.58 -5.18
C GLU A 146 -5.99 -10.91 -4.45
N LYS A 147 -4.84 -11.57 -4.33
CA LYS A 147 -3.63 -10.94 -3.78
C LYS A 147 -3.15 -9.76 -4.64
N HIS A 148 -3.24 -9.87 -5.97
CA HIS A 148 -2.94 -8.78 -6.89
C HIS A 148 -3.94 -7.62 -6.76
N ARG A 149 -5.24 -7.93 -6.70
CA ARG A 149 -6.33 -6.96 -6.48
C ARG A 149 -6.17 -6.22 -5.15
N GLN A 150 -5.90 -6.93 -4.06
CA GLN A 150 -5.61 -6.34 -2.75
C GLN A 150 -4.40 -5.42 -2.79
N LYS A 151 -3.32 -5.79 -3.49
CA LYS A 151 -2.14 -4.93 -3.69
C LYS A 151 -2.50 -3.62 -4.40
N ILE A 152 -3.32 -3.65 -5.45
CA ILE A 152 -3.82 -2.45 -6.13
C ILE A 152 -4.66 -1.58 -5.18
N ILE A 153 -5.57 -2.17 -4.42
CA ILE A 153 -6.42 -1.45 -3.45
C ILE A 153 -5.55 -0.78 -2.37
N ALA A 154 -4.59 -1.50 -1.79
CA ALA A 154 -3.67 -0.97 -0.79
C ALA A 154 -2.80 0.18 -1.35
N GLN A 155 -2.31 0.06 -2.59
CA GLN A 155 -1.58 1.14 -3.26
C GLN A 155 -2.46 2.38 -3.48
N ARG A 156 -3.70 2.20 -3.96
CA ARG A 156 -4.66 3.31 -4.13
C ARG A 156 -4.97 4.01 -2.80
N ALA A 157 -5.23 3.23 -1.74
CA ALA A 157 -5.46 3.76 -0.40
C ALA A 157 -4.23 4.54 0.12
N GLN A 158 -3.01 4.03 -0.07
CA GLN A 158 -1.79 4.73 0.32
C GLN A 158 -1.61 6.06 -0.43
N VAL A 159 -1.94 6.12 -1.72
CA VAL A 159 -1.87 7.37 -2.52
C VAL A 159 -2.90 8.39 -2.04
N LEU A 160 -4.14 7.96 -1.74
CA LEU A 160 -5.17 8.83 -1.18
C LEU A 160 -4.77 9.39 0.19
N LEU A 161 -4.31 8.54 1.10
CA LEU A 161 -3.87 8.94 2.45
C LEU A 161 -2.67 9.90 2.39
N LYS A 162 -1.69 9.66 1.51
CA LYS A 162 -0.60 10.61 1.25
C LYS A 162 -1.11 11.96 0.72
N ARG A 163 -2.09 11.96 -0.19
CA ARG A 163 -2.70 13.19 -0.74
C ARG A 163 -3.44 13.98 0.32
N GLU A 164 -4.22 13.32 1.17
CA GLU A 164 -4.93 13.95 2.29
C GLU A 164 -3.96 14.52 3.32
N PHE A 165 -2.93 13.77 3.69
CA PHE A 165 -1.89 14.24 4.61
C PHE A 165 -1.18 15.51 4.08
N VAL A 166 -0.77 15.51 2.81
CA VAL A 166 -0.18 16.70 2.16
C VAL A 166 -1.17 17.87 2.11
N GLN A 167 -2.47 17.61 1.91
CA GLN A 167 -3.49 18.67 1.92
C GLN A 167 -3.71 19.25 3.33
N GLN A 168 -3.72 18.41 4.37
CA GLN A 168 -3.79 18.86 5.77
C GLN A 168 -2.53 19.65 6.15
N GLN A 169 -1.34 19.17 5.77
CA GLN A 169 -0.07 19.87 5.99
C GLN A 169 -0.08 21.25 5.33
N LYS A 170 -0.52 21.37 4.07
CA LYS A 170 -0.68 22.65 3.38
C LYS A 170 -1.69 23.58 4.07
N ARG A 171 -2.83 23.06 4.55
CA ARG A 171 -3.81 23.84 5.33
C ARG A 171 -3.22 24.36 6.63
N PHE A 172 -2.48 23.53 7.37
CA PHE A 172 -1.81 23.91 8.61
C PHE A 172 -0.71 24.96 8.36
N GLN A 173 0.12 24.77 7.34
CA GLN A 173 1.14 25.73 6.92
C GLN A 173 0.51 27.08 6.53
N ALA A 174 -0.56 27.09 5.74
CA ALA A 174 -1.27 28.32 5.37
C ALA A 174 -1.91 29.02 6.58
N PHE A 175 -2.48 28.27 7.52
CA PHE A 175 -3.01 28.82 8.77
C PHE A 175 -1.91 29.42 9.65
N SER A 176 -0.81 28.70 9.82
CA SER A 176 0.38 29.15 10.55
C SER A 176 0.95 30.43 9.92
N ALA A 177 1.21 30.43 8.61
CA ALA A 177 1.69 31.59 7.87
C ALA A 177 0.77 32.82 8.04
N LYS A 178 -0.56 32.63 7.93
CA LYS A 178 -1.54 33.70 8.16
C LYS A 178 -1.54 34.21 9.61
N LYS A 179 -1.31 33.34 10.60
CA LYS A 179 -1.15 33.72 12.02
C LYS A 179 0.14 34.54 12.23
N HIS A 180 1.26 34.08 11.68
CA HIS A 180 2.53 34.79 11.75
C HIS A 180 2.49 36.14 11.02
N GLN A 181 1.90 36.22 9.83
CA GLN A 181 1.70 37.46 9.09
C GLN A 181 0.89 38.49 9.90
N LYS A 182 -0.24 38.07 10.50
CA LYS A 182 -1.03 38.93 11.40
C LYS A 182 -0.24 39.37 12.63
N SER A 183 0.61 38.49 13.18
CA SER A 183 1.47 38.83 14.30
C SER A 183 2.52 39.88 13.93
N LEU A 184 3.16 39.74 12.76
CA LEU A 184 4.14 40.69 12.25
C LEU A 184 3.50 42.04 11.90
N GLN A 185 2.28 42.05 11.36
CA GLN A 185 1.52 43.28 11.13
C GLN A 185 1.26 44.03 12.44
N LYS A 186 0.78 43.35 13.48
CA LYS A 186 0.60 43.96 14.81
C LYS A 186 1.90 44.51 15.40
N VAL A 187 3.00 43.75 15.31
CA VAL A 187 4.32 44.22 15.80
C VAL A 187 4.78 45.45 15.03
N LYS A 188 4.56 45.50 13.70
CA LYS A 188 4.85 46.66 12.87
C LYS A 188 3.99 47.88 13.26
N GLU A 189 2.68 47.70 13.44
CA GLU A 189 1.76 48.77 13.88
C GLU A 189 2.17 49.35 15.24
N ILE A 190 2.53 48.50 16.20
CA ILE A 190 3.03 48.91 17.52
C ILE A 190 4.34 49.68 17.37
N ALA A 191 5.33 49.15 16.64
CA ALA A 191 6.61 49.82 16.44
C ALA A 191 6.48 51.18 15.73
N GLU A 192 5.62 51.29 14.72
CA GLU A 192 5.32 52.57 14.06
C GLU A 192 4.65 53.57 15.01
N ASN A 193 3.78 53.11 15.90
CA ASN A 193 3.14 53.96 16.90
C ASN A 193 4.13 54.42 17.98
N ASP A 194 4.98 53.51 18.48
CA ASP A 194 6.01 53.82 19.48
C ASP A 194 7.01 54.85 18.94
N VAL A 195 7.42 54.73 17.66
CA VAL A 195 8.27 55.71 16.98
C VAL A 195 7.55 57.07 16.85
N LYS A 196 6.26 57.11 16.49
CA LYS A 196 5.48 58.36 16.45
C LYS A 196 5.36 59.02 17.82
N VAL A 197 5.14 58.24 18.89
CA VAL A 197 5.10 58.73 20.28
C VAL A 197 6.47 59.26 20.71
N ALA A 198 7.56 58.57 20.36
CA ALA A 198 8.92 59.03 20.65
C ALA A 198 9.26 60.34 19.92
N ILE A 199 8.95 60.46 18.62
CA ILE A 199 9.17 61.67 17.82
C ILE A 199 8.36 62.84 18.39
N THR A 200 7.05 62.66 18.63
CA THR A 200 6.21 63.75 19.17
C THR A 200 6.63 64.17 20.58
N LYS A 201 7.12 63.25 21.41
CA LYS A 201 7.70 63.59 22.72
C LYS A 201 9.02 64.36 22.58
N ALA A 202 9.89 63.98 21.65
CA ALA A 202 11.14 64.68 21.38
C ALA A 202 10.89 66.11 20.85
N GLN A 203 9.99 66.25 19.88
CA GLN A 203 9.57 67.55 19.33
C GLN A 203 8.99 68.48 20.40
N LYS A 204 8.13 67.97 21.30
CA LYS A 204 7.61 68.75 22.42
C LYS A 204 8.73 69.20 23.37
N ALA A 205 9.63 68.32 23.74
CA ALA A 205 10.76 68.66 24.62
C ALA A 205 11.73 69.68 23.97
N GLU A 206 11.93 69.60 22.66
CA GLU A 206 12.70 70.59 21.91
C GLU A 206 11.98 71.95 21.83
N GLN A 207 10.67 71.95 21.56
CA GLN A 207 9.84 73.15 21.56
C GLN A 207 9.79 73.83 22.93
N GLU A 208 9.69 73.06 24.02
CA GLU A 208 9.74 73.55 25.40
C GLU A 208 11.11 74.18 25.72
N LYS A 209 12.22 73.53 25.33
CA LYS A 209 13.57 74.11 25.46
C LYS A 209 13.72 75.41 24.66
N ALA A 210 13.27 75.44 23.41
CA ALA A 210 13.31 76.65 22.59
C ALA A 210 12.47 77.78 23.19
N GLN A 211 11.29 77.48 23.73
CA GLN A 211 10.47 78.46 24.45
C GLN A 211 11.12 78.96 25.74
N ALA A 212 11.83 78.10 26.49
CA ALA A 212 12.58 78.50 27.68
C ALA A 212 13.70 79.48 27.30
N LEU A 213 14.53 79.14 26.30
CA LEU A 213 15.59 80.02 25.79
C LEU A 213 15.02 81.37 25.29
N ILE A 214 13.90 81.37 24.55
CA ILE A 214 13.25 82.61 24.10
C ILE A 214 12.77 83.46 25.31
N LYS A 215 12.28 82.84 26.38
CA LYS A 215 11.88 83.57 27.61
C LYS A 215 13.09 84.15 28.35
N GLU A 216 14.21 83.42 28.41
CA GLU A 216 15.46 83.90 29.02
C GLU A 216 16.05 85.07 28.22
N VAL A 217 16.19 84.94 26.90
CA VAL A 217 16.67 86.03 26.03
C VAL A 217 15.78 87.27 26.14
N LYS A 218 14.44 87.11 26.16
CA LYS A 218 13.51 88.24 26.38
C LYS A 218 13.67 88.88 27.76
N LYS A 219 13.99 88.10 28.80
CA LYS A 219 14.25 88.63 30.15
C LYS A 219 15.54 89.46 30.16
N VAL A 220 16.63 88.95 29.60
CA VAL A 220 17.91 89.67 29.47
C VAL A 220 17.72 90.95 28.66
N GLN A 221 17.12 90.86 27.47
CA GLN A 221 16.83 92.03 26.62
C GLN A 221 15.97 93.08 27.35
N LYS A 222 15.01 92.66 28.18
CA LYS A 222 14.22 93.60 28.98
C LYS A 222 15.08 94.31 30.03
N GLN A 223 15.97 93.58 30.72
CA GLN A 223 16.88 94.15 31.72
C GLN A 223 17.89 95.12 31.08
N GLU A 224 18.45 94.78 29.92
CA GLU A 224 19.32 95.68 29.13
C GLU A 224 18.58 96.95 28.72
N LEU A 225 17.33 96.83 28.26
CA LEU A 225 16.51 97.96 27.84
C LEU A 225 16.04 98.83 29.03
N GLU A 226 15.89 98.26 30.22
CA GLU A 226 15.67 99.01 31.47
C GLU A 226 16.95 99.77 31.87
N ALA A 227 18.13 99.14 31.84
CA ALA A 227 19.41 99.82 32.11
C ALA A 227 19.71 100.95 31.11
N VAL A 228 19.44 100.75 29.81
CA VAL A 228 19.58 101.82 28.79
C VAL A 228 18.61 102.98 29.07
N LYS A 229 17.37 102.71 29.53
CA LYS A 229 16.44 103.78 29.94
C LYS A 229 16.95 104.56 31.14
N GLU A 230 17.53 103.90 32.13
CA GLU A 230 18.13 104.57 33.29
C GLU A 230 19.30 105.48 32.87
N ILE A 231 20.18 105.00 31.99
CA ILE A 231 21.28 105.82 31.42
C ILE A 231 20.72 107.03 30.66
N VAL A 232 19.71 106.85 29.80
CA VAL A 232 19.08 107.95 29.04
C VAL A 232 18.39 108.95 29.97
N LEU A 233 17.72 108.50 31.04
CA LEU A 233 17.13 109.37 32.05
C LEU A 233 18.19 110.17 32.82
N GLN A 234 19.31 109.53 33.19
CA GLN A 234 20.42 110.21 33.86
C GLN A 234 21.09 111.22 32.93
N MET A 235 21.34 110.87 31.66
CA MET A 235 21.87 111.81 30.66
C MET A 235 20.92 113.00 30.44
N LYS A 236 19.60 112.75 30.37
CA LYS A 236 18.61 113.83 30.26
C LYS A 236 18.61 114.73 31.50
N LYS A 237 18.76 114.16 32.71
CA LYS A 237 18.86 114.95 33.93
C LYS A 237 20.13 115.81 33.92
N ASN A 238 21.30 115.21 33.65
CA ASN A 238 22.55 115.97 33.55
C ASN A 238 22.44 117.10 32.51
N GLN A 239 21.83 116.84 31.35
CA GLN A 239 21.58 117.86 30.33
C GLN A 239 20.66 118.99 30.83
N GLN A 240 19.69 118.70 31.70
CA GLN A 240 18.85 119.73 32.31
C GLN A 240 19.63 120.52 33.38
N ASP A 241 20.39 119.83 34.25
CA ASP A 241 21.26 120.45 35.25
C ASP A 241 22.30 121.38 34.57
N ASP A 242 22.86 120.98 33.41
CA ASP A 242 23.76 121.79 32.57
C ASP A 242 23.06 123.03 31.97
N VAL A 243 21.79 122.91 31.57
CA VAL A 243 21.00 124.05 31.06
C VAL A 243 20.68 125.04 32.17
N GLU A 244 20.26 124.57 33.35
CA GLU A 244 20.00 125.42 34.52
C GLU A 244 21.29 126.15 34.97
N LEU A 245 22.45 125.48 34.90
CA LEU A 245 23.75 126.12 35.13
C LEU A 245 24.04 127.21 34.09
N LEU A 246 23.86 126.93 32.79
CA LEU A 246 24.06 127.91 31.73
C LEU A 246 23.13 129.13 31.85
N GLU A 247 21.87 128.93 32.24
CA GLU A 247 20.94 130.03 32.53
C GLU A 247 21.42 130.88 33.71
N SER A 248 21.91 130.26 34.80
CA SER A 248 22.47 131.01 35.93
C SER A 248 23.73 131.80 35.54
N MET A 249 24.60 131.22 34.71
CA MET A 249 25.81 131.89 34.22
C MET A 249 25.49 133.05 33.28
N GLU A 250 24.45 132.94 32.46
CA GLU A 250 23.99 134.02 31.58
C GLU A 250 23.35 135.15 32.41
N ASN A 251 22.57 134.83 33.45
CA ASN A 251 22.01 135.83 34.37
C ASN A 251 23.11 136.59 35.12
N SER A 252 24.07 135.91 35.76
CA SER A 252 25.19 136.60 36.43
C SER A 252 26.09 137.36 35.45
N LYS A 253 26.17 136.93 34.19
CA LYS A 253 26.82 137.70 33.13
C LYS A 253 26.06 139.00 32.81
N VAL A 254 24.72 138.99 32.82
CA VAL A 254 23.90 140.21 32.67
C VAL A 254 24.04 141.12 33.89
N GLU A 255 23.98 140.59 35.11
CA GLU A 255 24.18 141.36 36.35
C GLU A 255 25.55 142.09 36.35
N LEU A 256 26.63 141.37 36.01
CA LEU A 256 27.97 141.95 35.87
C LEU A 256 28.08 142.96 34.71
N GLU A 257 27.31 142.80 33.63
CA GLU A 257 27.22 143.79 32.55
C GLU A 257 26.50 145.06 33.01
N GLU A 258 25.46 144.95 33.83
CA GLU A 258 24.76 146.09 34.43
C GLU A 258 25.64 146.84 35.45
N GLU A 259 26.30 146.11 36.37
CA GLU A 259 27.27 146.71 37.33
C GLU A 259 28.39 147.49 36.61
N ILE A 260 28.94 146.96 35.51
CA ILE A 260 29.97 147.64 34.70
C ILE A 260 29.43 148.95 34.11
N GLU A 261 28.17 148.99 33.68
CA GLU A 261 27.54 150.21 33.15
C GLU A 261 27.20 151.23 34.26
N GLU A 262 26.76 150.78 35.44
CA GLU A 262 26.58 151.67 36.61
C GLU A 262 27.90 152.29 37.07
N ILE A 263 28.95 151.47 37.19
CA ILE A 263 30.31 151.91 37.51
C ILE A 263 30.78 152.91 36.45
N ARG A 264 30.58 152.64 35.15
CA ARG A 264 30.90 153.62 34.10
C ARG A 264 30.13 154.93 34.30
N ALA A 265 28.83 154.87 34.55
CA ALA A 265 28.01 156.07 34.75
C ALA A 265 28.47 156.87 35.99
N ALA A 266 28.96 156.20 37.04
CA ALA A 266 29.56 156.85 38.20
C ALA A 266 30.91 157.52 37.86
N PHE A 267 31.83 156.80 37.22
CA PHE A 267 33.13 157.34 36.81
C PHE A 267 33.00 158.49 35.79
N GLN A 268 32.09 158.38 34.82
CA GLN A 268 31.81 159.47 33.87
C GLN A 268 31.31 160.72 34.59
N ARG A 269 30.42 160.58 35.58
CA ARG A 269 29.96 161.70 36.41
C ARG A 269 31.12 162.31 37.20
N TYR A 270 31.99 161.50 37.80
CA TYR A 270 33.18 161.98 38.51
C TYR A 270 34.15 162.75 37.61
N ILE A 271 34.45 162.22 36.42
CA ILE A 271 35.30 162.88 35.40
C ILE A 271 34.67 164.22 34.98
N ASN A 272 33.38 164.25 34.63
CA ASN A 272 32.70 165.47 34.19
C ASN A 272 32.69 166.57 35.27
N VAL A 273 32.68 166.20 36.56
CA VAL A 273 32.73 167.14 37.70
C VAL A 273 34.17 167.61 37.99
N THR A 274 35.15 166.71 37.93
CA THR A 274 36.55 167.04 38.30
C THR A 274 37.37 167.65 37.18
N LEU A 275 37.02 167.35 35.92
CA LEU A 275 37.74 167.78 34.72
C LEU A 275 36.77 168.46 33.72
N PRO A 276 36.09 169.56 34.09
CA PRO A 276 35.10 170.23 33.24
C PRO A 276 35.68 170.87 31.97
N MET A 277 37.01 170.83 31.80
CA MET A 277 37.73 171.26 30.59
C MET A 277 37.82 170.17 29.53
N LEU A 278 37.45 168.92 29.84
CA LEU A 278 37.37 167.83 28.87
C LEU A 278 36.02 167.83 28.16
N SER A 279 36.06 167.74 26.83
CA SER A 279 34.85 167.56 26.02
C SER A 279 34.29 166.15 26.22
N PRO A 280 32.95 165.95 26.14
CA PRO A 280 32.35 164.62 26.21
C PRO A 280 33.01 163.66 25.21
N GLY A 281 33.37 162.45 25.66
CA GLY A 281 34.08 161.46 24.87
C GLY A 281 35.62 161.44 25.04
N GLN A 282 36.25 162.52 25.51
CA GLN A 282 37.72 162.59 25.58
C GLN A 282 38.35 161.71 26.67
N ALA A 283 37.57 161.26 27.66
CA ALA A 283 38.06 160.49 28.80
C ALA A 283 37.57 159.03 28.79
N ASP A 284 36.85 158.61 27.75
CA ASP A 284 36.17 157.31 27.69
C ASP A 284 37.14 156.12 27.78
N PHE A 285 38.42 156.33 27.44
CA PHE A 285 39.49 155.36 27.60
C PHE A 285 39.86 155.03 29.06
N LEU A 286 39.46 155.87 30.02
CA LEU A 286 39.65 155.63 31.46
C LEU A 286 38.53 154.77 32.07
N LEU A 287 37.46 154.52 31.33
CA LEU A 287 36.33 153.74 31.78
C LEU A 287 36.56 152.25 31.45
N PRO A 288 35.97 151.32 32.23
CA PRO A 288 35.91 149.92 31.83
C PRO A 288 35.32 149.76 30.42
N LEU A 289 35.70 148.71 29.68
CA LEU A 289 35.32 148.54 28.28
C LEU A 289 33.84 148.10 28.11
N ARG A 290 33.18 148.52 27.02
CA ARG A 290 31.80 148.07 26.69
C ARG A 290 31.82 146.70 26.03
N LYS A 291 30.90 145.82 26.42
CA LYS A 291 30.57 144.63 25.62
C LYS A 291 29.90 144.97 24.29
N LYS A 292 29.10 146.04 24.23
CA LYS A 292 28.58 146.60 22.97
C LYS A 292 29.71 147.07 22.04
N TYR A 293 30.71 147.79 22.56
CA TYR A 293 31.87 148.21 21.76
C TYR A 293 32.74 147.02 21.34
N MET A 294 32.91 145.99 22.18
CA MET A 294 33.57 144.74 21.78
C MET A 294 32.82 144.06 20.62
N LYS A 295 31.49 143.91 20.70
CA LYS A 295 30.68 143.40 19.57
C LYS A 295 30.73 144.30 18.34
N GLU A 296 30.60 145.61 18.49
CA GLU A 296 30.68 146.58 17.39
C GLU A 296 32.08 146.62 16.74
N VAL A 297 33.15 146.24 17.46
CA VAL A 297 34.52 146.07 16.92
C VAL A 297 34.70 144.69 16.27
N GLU A 298 34.12 143.62 16.82
CA GLU A 298 34.12 142.27 16.22
C GLU A 298 33.24 142.18 14.95
N GLU A 299 32.13 142.92 14.91
CA GLU A 299 31.21 143.07 13.78
C GLU A 299 31.66 144.17 12.78
N GLY A 300 32.74 144.90 13.07
CA GLY A 300 33.42 145.81 12.14
C GLY A 300 32.78 147.19 11.93
N ILE A 301 31.94 147.65 12.87
CA ILE A 301 31.19 148.90 12.81
C ILE A 301 32.01 150.11 13.30
N VAL A 302 33.00 149.90 14.17
CA VAL A 302 33.87 150.97 14.71
C VAL A 302 35.35 150.55 14.69
N GLU A 303 36.24 151.42 14.21
CA GLU A 303 37.69 151.17 14.28
C GLU A 303 38.24 151.38 15.70
N SER A 304 39.00 150.39 16.21
CA SER A 304 39.60 150.44 17.54
C SER A 304 40.85 151.33 17.57
N PRO A 305 40.93 152.36 18.45
CA PRO A 305 42.10 153.23 18.57
C PRO A 305 43.32 152.54 19.22
N PHE A 306 43.17 151.30 19.71
CA PHE A 306 44.24 150.55 20.38
C PHE A 306 44.90 149.48 19.49
N ILE A 307 44.34 149.19 18.30
CA ILE A 307 44.94 148.23 17.36
C ILE A 307 45.85 148.96 16.40
N SER A 308 47.10 149.20 16.83
CA SER A 308 48.17 149.56 15.90
C SER A 308 48.42 148.37 14.96
N LYS A 309 47.97 148.49 13.70
CA LYS A 309 48.36 147.59 12.60
C LYS A 309 49.84 147.78 12.27
N ARG A 310 50.73 147.35 13.17
CA ARG A 310 52.13 147.07 12.81
C ARG A 310 52.11 145.82 11.95
N ASN A 311 52.27 146.02 10.65
CA ASN A 311 52.66 144.94 9.75
C ASN A 311 54.05 144.46 10.21
N ILE A 312 54.07 143.37 10.97
CA ILE A 312 55.28 142.58 11.16
C ILE A 312 55.38 141.71 9.91
N SER A 313 56.37 142.03 9.07
CA SER A 313 56.74 141.25 7.87
C SER A 313 57.39 139.91 8.24
#